data_AF-A0A7G3G5H8-F1
#
_entry.id   AF-A0A7G3G5H8-F1
#
_cell.length_a   1.000
_cell.length_b   1.000
_cell.length_c   1.000
_cell.angle_alpha   90.00
_cell.angle_beta   90.00
_cell.angle_gamma   90.00
#
_symmetry.space_group_name_H-M   'P 1'
#
loop_
_entity.id
_entity.type
_entity.pdbx_description
1 polymer ?
#
loop_
_entity_poly.entity_id
_entity_poly.type
_entity_poly.pdbx_seq_one_letter_code
_entity_poly.pdbx_strand_id
1 'polypeptide(L)'
;MKGVLSDETFAQLYGRGVQYFPIGKKSVFVGRLELGQTFTKEVTNVPTDWLFRTGGSSSVRGYDYQSLGISLGGSTVPGRVLAVSSLEYQQPIYKDWLGAVFVDHGGVADQWKDWKGSTGVGVGARWVSPVGMIGIDVAHAIEAKQFRVHFTMGVTF
;
A
#
# COMPACT_ATOMS: atom_id res chain seq x y z
N MET A 1 -38.58 17.92 -8.94
CA MET A 1 -37.49 17.32 -9.74
C MET A 1 -36.27 17.21 -8.83
N LYS A 2 -35.92 16.00 -8.38
CA LYS A 2 -34.66 15.72 -7.68
C LYS A 2 -33.76 15.01 -8.68
N GLY A 3 -32.67 15.65 -9.06
CA GLY A 3 -31.72 15.11 -10.03
C GLY A 3 -30.67 16.13 -10.40
N VAL A 4 -29.42 15.66 -10.46
CA VAL A 4 -28.23 16.24 -11.14
C VAL A 4 -27.15 16.87 -10.25
N LEU A 5 -27.33 17.06 -8.94
CA LEU A 5 -26.24 17.53 -8.06
C LEU A 5 -26.08 16.59 -6.85
N SER A 6 -24.83 16.20 -6.57
CA SER A 6 -24.45 15.40 -5.39
C SER A 6 -25.05 16.04 -4.13
N ASP A 7 -25.81 15.27 -3.35
CA ASP A 7 -26.38 15.72 -2.06
C ASP A 7 -25.28 16.00 -1.01
N GLU A 8 -24.01 15.68 -1.32
CA GLU A 8 -22.90 15.77 -0.36
C GLU A 8 -21.68 16.50 -0.92
N THR A 9 -21.08 17.31 -0.05
CA THR A 9 -19.83 18.03 -0.33
C THR A 9 -18.69 17.33 0.39
N PHE A 10 -17.84 16.65 -0.37
CA PHE A 10 -16.58 16.11 0.10
C PHE A 10 -15.42 16.58 -0.78
N ALA A 11 -14.21 16.56 -0.23
CA ALA A 11 -12.98 16.81 -0.96
C ALA A 11 -11.96 15.74 -0.57
N GLN A 12 -11.16 15.26 -1.53
CA GLN A 12 -10.12 14.28 -1.26
C GLN A 12 -8.76 14.86 -1.65
N LEU A 13 -7.81 14.76 -0.72
CA LEU A 13 -6.39 14.95 -0.99
C LEU A 13 -5.73 13.58 -0.99
N TYR A 14 -5.01 13.29 -2.06
CA TYR A 14 -4.29 12.04 -2.22
C TYR A 14 -2.93 12.33 -2.85
N GLY A 15 -1.89 11.73 -2.29
CA GLY A 15 -0.51 11.90 -2.75
C GLY A 15 0.24 10.58 -2.64
N ARG A 16 1.00 10.27 -3.69
CA ARG A 16 1.83 9.08 -3.76
C ARG A 16 3.17 9.42 -4.39
N GLY A 17 4.25 9.07 -3.70
CA GLY A 17 5.62 9.31 -4.13
C GLY A 17 6.44 8.03 -4.07
N VAL A 18 7.26 7.82 -5.09
CA VAL A 18 8.23 6.73 -5.17
C VAL A 18 9.57 7.33 -5.54
N GLN A 19 10.61 7.01 -4.78
CA GLN A 19 11.95 7.51 -5.03
C GLN A 19 12.95 6.35 -5.08
N TYR A 20 13.82 6.44 -6.07
CA TYR A 20 14.91 5.52 -6.30
C TYR A 20 16.22 6.14 -5.87
N PHE A 21 16.98 5.37 -5.11
CA PHE A 21 18.29 5.75 -4.64
C PHE A 21 19.26 4.65 -5.08
N PRO A 22 20.00 4.86 -6.18
CA PRO A 22 21.08 3.95 -6.56
C PRO A 22 22.12 3.89 -5.45
N ILE A 23 22.48 2.68 -5.02
CA ILE A 23 23.52 2.43 -4.02
C ILE A 23 24.65 1.64 -4.69
N GLY A 24 25.84 2.23 -4.72
CA GLY A 24 26.98 1.63 -5.41
C GLY A 24 26.75 1.53 -6.92
N LYS A 25 27.16 0.40 -7.53
CA LYS A 25 27.14 0.26 -9.00
C LYS A 25 25.86 -0.35 -9.55
N LYS A 26 25.11 -1.13 -8.76
CA LYS A 26 23.99 -1.92 -9.27
C LYS A 26 22.85 -2.15 -8.26
N SER A 27 23.05 -1.84 -6.99
CA SER A 27 22.02 -1.97 -5.96
C SER A 27 21.12 -0.74 -5.98
N VAL A 28 19.88 -0.91 -5.56
CA VAL A 28 18.91 0.18 -5.53
C VAL A 28 18.11 0.10 -4.24
N PHE A 29 17.97 1.23 -3.57
CA PHE A 29 17.00 1.40 -2.50
C PHE A 29 15.79 2.14 -3.04
N VAL A 30 14.61 1.65 -2.72
CA VAL A 30 13.32 2.19 -3.17
C VAL A 30 12.54 2.61 -1.95
N GLY A 31 12.17 3.88 -1.89
CA GLY A 31 11.25 4.41 -0.90
C GLY A 31 9.91 4.73 -1.55
N ARG A 32 8.81 4.31 -0.94
CA ARG A 32 7.44 4.72 -1.31
C ARG A 32 6.74 5.34 -0.11
N LEU A 33 6.01 6.42 -0.37
CA LEU A 33 5.12 7.06 0.59
C LEU A 33 3.78 7.33 -0.09
N GLU A 34 2.70 7.04 0.61
CA GLU A 34 1.32 7.27 0.16
C GLU A 34 0.53 7.86 1.32
N LEU A 35 -0.17 8.96 1.06
CA LEU A 35 -0.98 9.69 2.04
C LEU A 35 -2.31 10.06 1.41
N GLY A 36 -3.39 9.89 2.17
CA GLY A 36 -4.74 10.20 1.74
C GLY A 36 -5.56 10.83 2.86
N GLN A 37 -6.39 11.80 2.53
CA GLN A 37 -7.37 12.39 3.42
C GLN A 37 -8.63 12.82 2.68
N THR A 38 -9.78 12.31 3.12
CA THR A 38 -11.10 12.71 2.65
C THR A 38 -11.76 13.61 3.69
N PHE A 39 -12.05 14.84 3.28
CA PHE A 39 -12.72 15.87 4.05
C PHE A 39 -14.22 15.79 3.79
N THR A 40 -15.00 15.53 4.83
CA THR A 40 -16.47 15.48 4.79
C THR A 40 -17.03 15.79 6.17
N LYS A 41 -18.27 16.30 6.22
CA LYS A 41 -19.03 16.43 7.48
C LYS A 41 -19.56 15.09 7.97
N GLU A 42 -20.06 14.26 7.05
CA GLU A 42 -20.63 12.94 7.36
C GLU A 42 -19.98 11.87 6.48
N VAL A 43 -19.35 10.88 7.11
CA VAL A 43 -18.65 9.79 6.39
C VAL A 43 -19.62 8.79 5.76
N THR A 44 -20.80 8.62 6.34
CA THR A 44 -21.83 7.68 5.89
C THR A 44 -22.38 7.99 4.50
N ASN A 45 -22.27 9.24 4.06
CA ASN A 45 -22.83 9.70 2.79
C ASN A 45 -21.72 9.85 1.72
N VAL A 46 -20.46 9.56 2.07
CA VAL A 46 -19.34 9.52 1.12
C VAL A 46 -19.32 8.17 0.40
N PRO A 47 -19.30 8.12 -0.95
CA PRO A 47 -19.16 6.86 -1.67
C PRO A 47 -17.86 6.15 -1.29
N THR A 48 -17.91 4.82 -1.19
CA THR A 48 -16.79 4.00 -0.71
C THR A 48 -15.49 4.19 -1.52
N ASP A 49 -15.60 4.53 -2.80
CA ASP A 49 -14.46 4.81 -3.69
C ASP A 49 -13.64 6.04 -3.27
N TRP A 50 -14.24 6.94 -2.48
CA TRP A 50 -13.59 8.13 -1.91
C TRP A 50 -13.06 7.89 -0.50
N LEU A 51 -13.15 6.66 -0.01
CA LEU A 51 -12.58 6.23 1.26
C LEU A 51 -11.46 5.23 0.99
N PHE A 52 -10.58 5.04 1.98
CA PHE A 52 -9.34 4.31 1.79
C PHE A 52 -9.37 2.93 2.45
N ARG A 53 -8.73 1.97 1.79
CA ARG A 53 -8.33 0.67 2.35
C ARG A 53 -6.87 0.41 2.02
N THR A 54 -6.19 -0.35 2.87
CA THR A 54 -4.80 -0.75 2.65
C THR A 54 -4.67 -2.28 2.68
N GLY A 55 -3.46 -2.77 2.40
CA GLY A 55 -3.17 -4.21 2.32
C GLY A 55 -3.13 -4.73 0.88
N GLY A 56 -2.29 -5.74 0.65
CA GLY A 56 -1.98 -6.28 -0.67
C GLY A 56 -0.63 -5.79 -1.21
N SER A 57 -0.29 -6.24 -2.42
CA SER A 57 1.04 -6.08 -3.02
C SER A 57 1.46 -4.62 -3.25
N SER A 58 0.52 -3.72 -3.54
CA SER A 58 0.77 -2.29 -3.78
C SER A 58 0.62 -1.40 -2.54
N SER A 59 0.42 -1.99 -1.35
CA SER A 59 0.18 -1.26 -0.11
C SER A 59 0.99 -1.84 1.05
N VAL A 60 0.44 -2.80 1.79
CA VAL A 60 1.15 -3.49 2.87
C VAL A 60 1.20 -4.97 2.51
N ARG A 61 2.35 -5.43 1.99
CA ARG A 61 2.57 -6.84 1.67
C ARG A 61 2.46 -7.69 2.94
N GLY A 62 2.03 -8.94 2.78
CA GLY A 62 1.71 -9.84 3.89
C GLY A 62 0.23 -9.79 4.31
N TYR A 63 -0.50 -8.75 3.92
CA TYR A 63 -1.94 -8.63 4.10
C TYR A 63 -2.70 -8.91 2.80
N ASP A 64 -3.99 -9.26 2.91
CA ASP A 64 -4.86 -9.42 1.76
C ASP A 64 -5.17 -8.07 1.12
N TYR A 65 -5.52 -8.11 -0.17
CA TYR A 65 -5.87 -6.90 -0.90
C TYR A 65 -7.03 -6.16 -0.21
N GLN A 66 -6.80 -4.89 0.14
CA GLN A 66 -7.77 -4.02 0.81
C GLN A 66 -8.33 -4.57 2.15
N SER A 67 -7.62 -5.51 2.79
CA SER A 67 -8.09 -6.13 4.03
C SER A 67 -7.86 -5.28 5.29
N LEU A 68 -7.00 -4.26 5.21
CA LEU A 68 -6.75 -3.35 6.31
C LEU A 68 -7.72 -2.16 6.25
N GLY A 69 -8.42 -1.95 7.36
CA GLY A 69 -9.51 -0.99 7.51
C GLY A 69 -9.80 -0.67 8.96
N ILE A 70 -10.84 0.14 9.20
CA ILE A 70 -11.37 0.39 10.53
C ILE A 70 -12.22 -0.80 10.95
N SER A 71 -11.95 -1.36 12.13
CA SER A 71 -12.77 -2.42 12.69
C SER A 71 -14.00 -1.82 13.38
N LEU A 72 -15.20 -2.11 12.86
CA LEU A 72 -16.49 -1.73 13.42
C LEU A 72 -17.38 -2.97 13.54
N GLY A 73 -17.67 -3.37 14.77
CA GLY A 73 -18.62 -4.47 15.02
C GLY A 73 -18.23 -5.80 14.36
N GLY A 74 -16.93 -6.09 14.22
CA GLY A 74 -16.43 -7.30 13.55
C GLY A 74 -16.35 -7.20 12.02
N SER A 75 -16.73 -6.07 11.44
CA SER A 75 -16.56 -5.77 10.02
C SER A 75 -15.41 -4.78 9.79
N THR A 76 -14.71 -4.93 8.66
CA THR A 76 -13.66 -4.00 8.25
C THR A 76 -14.20 -2.99 7.25
N VAL A 77 -14.30 -1.73 7.64
CA VAL A 77 -14.80 -0.63 6.80
C VAL A 77 -13.65 0.27 6.32
N PRO A 78 -13.79 1.01 5.20
CA PRO A 78 -12.74 1.93 4.77
C PRO A 78 -12.67 3.16 5.69
N GLY A 79 -11.54 3.85 5.67
CA GLY A 79 -11.29 5.06 6.47
C GLY A 79 -11.22 6.34 5.64
N ARG A 80 -11.28 7.49 6.31
CA ARG A 80 -11.10 8.81 5.68
C ARG A 80 -9.65 9.22 5.56
N VAL A 81 -8.75 8.66 6.36
CA VAL A 81 -7.31 8.91 6.28
C VAL A 81 -6.55 7.63 5.98
N LEU A 82 -5.48 7.76 5.20
CA LEU A 82 -4.58 6.69 4.82
C LEU A 82 -3.14 7.17 4.95
N ALA A 83 -2.28 6.31 5.47
CA ALA A 83 -0.85 6.42 5.31
C ALA A 83 -0.23 5.05 5.03
N VAL A 84 0.68 5.01 4.07
CA VAL A 84 1.48 3.82 3.76
C VAL A 84 2.90 4.29 3.46
N SER A 85 3.88 3.65 4.09
CA SER A 85 5.29 3.76 3.74
C SER A 85 5.82 2.38 3.38
N SER A 86 6.79 2.34 2.47
CA SER A 86 7.50 1.12 2.10
C SER A 86 8.95 1.45 1.80
N LEU A 87 9.84 0.62 2.33
CA LEU A 87 11.27 0.66 2.06
C LEU A 87 11.67 -0.70 1.51
N GLU A 88 12.30 -0.71 0.34
CA GLU A 88 12.79 -1.92 -0.31
C GLU A 88 14.26 -1.74 -0.72
N TYR A 89 15.08 -2.74 -0.43
CA TYR A 89 16.46 -2.81 -0.90
C TYR A 89 16.58 -3.93 -1.91
N GLN A 90 17.04 -3.59 -3.12
CA GLN A 90 17.24 -4.50 -4.24
C GLN A 90 18.73 -4.65 -4.54
N GLN A 91 19.18 -5.89 -4.66
CA GLN A 91 20.58 -6.25 -4.92
C GLN A 91 20.64 -7.24 -6.07
N PRO A 92 21.43 -7.00 -7.13
CA PRO A 92 21.65 -8.02 -8.16
C PRO A 92 22.33 -9.24 -7.57
N ILE A 93 21.80 -10.42 -7.87
CA ILE A 93 22.33 -11.71 -7.42
C ILE A 93 22.96 -12.45 -8.59
N TYR A 94 22.26 -12.55 -9.73
CA TYR A 94 22.74 -13.32 -10.87
C TYR A 94 22.10 -12.86 -12.20
N LYS A 95 22.92 -12.51 -13.19
CA LYS A 95 22.46 -11.98 -14.50
C LYS A 95 21.38 -10.91 -14.30
N ASP A 96 20.15 -11.18 -14.74
CA ASP A 96 19.00 -10.29 -14.72
C ASP A 96 18.12 -10.46 -13.46
N TRP A 97 18.63 -11.17 -12.44
CA TRP A 97 17.95 -11.39 -11.17
C TRP A 97 18.46 -10.46 -10.07
N LEU A 98 17.53 -9.82 -9.38
CA LEU A 98 17.77 -9.07 -8.16
C LEU A 98 17.05 -9.76 -7.00
N GLY A 99 17.73 -9.88 -5.86
CA GLY A 99 17.06 -10.16 -4.59
C GLY A 99 16.55 -8.87 -3.98
N ALA A 100 15.44 -8.95 -3.28
CA ALA A 100 14.83 -7.84 -2.57
C ALA A 100 14.58 -8.20 -1.11
N VAL A 101 14.72 -7.22 -0.23
CA VAL A 101 14.20 -7.26 1.14
C VAL A 101 13.40 -5.99 1.36
N PHE A 102 12.28 -6.09 2.08
CA PHE A 102 11.40 -4.94 2.25
C PHE A 102 10.71 -4.92 3.61
N VAL A 103 10.28 -3.71 3.97
CA VAL A 103 9.35 -3.43 5.05
C VAL A 103 8.30 -2.45 4.55
N ASP A 104 7.04 -2.82 4.72
CA ASP A 104 5.88 -2.00 4.43
C ASP A 104 5.17 -1.71 5.76
N HIS A 105 4.74 -0.48 5.96
CA HIS A 105 3.94 -0.10 7.12
C HIS A 105 2.81 0.81 6.67
N GLY A 106 1.57 0.45 6.98
CA GLY A 106 0.45 1.24 6.52
C GLY A 106 -0.87 0.88 7.18
N GLY A 107 -1.82 1.78 7.04
CA GLY A 107 -3.10 1.68 7.72
C GLY A 107 -4.05 2.77 7.28
N VAL A 108 -5.28 2.65 7.74
CA VAL A 108 -6.34 3.64 7.52
C VAL A 108 -7.06 3.89 8.83
N ALA A 109 -7.65 5.08 8.95
CA ALA A 109 -8.48 5.43 10.10
C ALA A 109 -9.54 6.46 9.70
N ASP A 110 -10.44 6.76 10.64
CA ASP A 110 -11.41 7.84 10.44
C ASP A 110 -10.76 9.23 10.63
N GLN A 111 -9.81 9.32 11.56
CA GLN A 111 -9.05 10.54 11.85
C GLN A 111 -7.57 10.18 12.06
N TRP A 112 -6.67 11.12 11.76
CA TRP A 112 -5.22 10.94 11.93
C TRP A 112 -4.81 10.55 13.35
N LYS A 113 -5.51 11.05 14.37
CA LYS A 113 -5.24 10.75 15.79
C LYS A 113 -5.50 9.28 16.15
N ASP A 114 -6.39 8.62 15.41
CA ASP A 114 -6.81 7.24 15.64
C ASP A 114 -6.07 6.27 14.71
N TRP A 115 -5.14 6.79 13.90
CA TRP A 115 -4.42 6.02 12.91
C TRP A 115 -3.50 5.00 13.57
N LYS A 116 -3.64 3.74 13.13
CA LYS A 116 -2.79 2.62 13.53
C LYS A 116 -2.36 1.87 12.28
N GLY A 117 -1.05 1.74 12.10
CA GLY A 117 -0.49 0.98 10.99
C GLY A 117 -0.36 -0.50 11.32
N SER A 118 -0.36 -1.30 10.25
CA SER A 118 0.06 -2.70 10.26
C SER A 118 1.32 -2.83 9.42
N THR A 119 2.16 -3.80 9.78
CA THR A 119 3.51 -3.95 9.27
C THR A 119 3.66 -5.28 8.52
N GLY A 120 4.18 -5.19 7.31
CA GLY A 120 4.59 -6.32 6.49
C GLY A 120 6.09 -6.31 6.29
N VAL A 121 6.76 -7.44 6.48
CA VAL A 121 8.18 -7.59 6.16
C VAL A 121 8.36 -8.77 5.23
N GLY A 122 9.34 -8.73 4.35
CA GLY A 122 9.52 -9.85 3.45
C GLY A 122 10.78 -9.81 2.62
N VAL A 123 10.89 -10.86 1.82
CA VAL A 123 11.96 -11.06 0.86
C VAL A 123 11.36 -11.34 -0.50
N GLY A 124 12.09 -10.99 -1.55
CA GLY A 124 11.62 -11.13 -2.91
C GLY A 124 12.71 -11.44 -3.91
N ALA A 125 12.28 -11.86 -5.08
CA ALA A 125 13.11 -11.93 -6.27
C ALA A 125 12.48 -11.05 -7.35
N ARG A 126 13.32 -10.35 -8.12
CA ARG A 126 12.95 -9.55 -9.28
C ARG A 126 13.70 -10.10 -10.48
N TRP A 127 12.99 -10.38 -11.56
CA TRP A 127 13.56 -10.77 -12.82
C TRP A 127 13.33 -9.66 -13.85
N VAL A 128 14.42 -9.13 -14.40
CA VAL A 128 14.38 -8.14 -15.48
C VAL A 128 14.22 -8.89 -16.79
N SER A 129 12.97 -9.13 -17.19
CA SER A 129 12.66 -9.80 -18.46
C SER A 129 12.60 -8.79 -19.62
N PRO A 130 12.64 -9.25 -20.89
CA PRO A 130 12.48 -8.37 -22.06
C PRO A 130 11.16 -7.59 -22.10
N VAL A 131 10.11 -8.08 -21.42
CA VAL A 131 8.78 -7.45 -21.38
C VAL A 131 8.55 -6.58 -20.13
N GLY A 132 9.53 -6.53 -19.22
CA GLY A 132 9.46 -5.76 -17.98
C GLY A 132 9.95 -6.55 -16.76
N MET A 133 9.99 -5.85 -15.62
CA MET A 133 10.35 -6.47 -14.34
C MET A 133 9.20 -7.34 -13.83
N ILE A 134 9.49 -8.56 -13.42
CA ILE A 134 8.53 -9.47 -12.78
C ILE A 134 9.06 -9.77 -11.39
N GLY A 135 8.20 -9.69 -10.37
CA GLY A 135 8.57 -9.95 -8.99
C GLY A 135 7.72 -11.01 -8.33
N ILE A 136 8.36 -11.77 -7.44
CA ILE A 136 7.71 -12.64 -6.47
C ILE A 136 8.21 -12.26 -5.09
N ASP A 137 7.28 -12.10 -4.15
CA ASP A 137 7.54 -11.71 -2.77
C ASP A 137 6.93 -12.72 -1.81
N VAL A 138 7.69 -13.10 -0.78
CA VAL A 138 7.16 -13.79 0.41
C VAL A 138 7.18 -12.79 1.55
N ALA A 139 5.99 -12.46 2.05
CA ALA A 139 5.80 -11.44 3.06
C ALA A 139 5.16 -12.04 4.32
N HIS A 140 5.61 -11.58 5.48
CA HIS A 140 5.07 -11.87 6.79
C HIS A 140 4.32 -10.65 7.31
N ALA A 141 3.02 -10.80 7.56
CA ALA A 141 2.22 -9.82 8.29
C ALA A 141 2.50 -9.95 9.79
N ILE A 142 3.13 -8.95 10.40
CA ILE A 142 3.59 -9.02 11.78
C ILE A 142 2.42 -9.14 12.75
N GLU A 143 1.39 -8.32 12.59
CA GLU A 143 0.24 -8.28 13.50
C GLU A 143 -0.71 -9.46 13.28
N ALA A 144 -0.90 -9.89 12.02
CA ALA A 144 -1.72 -11.07 11.70
C ALA A 144 -0.98 -12.41 11.88
N LYS A 145 0.35 -12.40 11.99
CA LYS A 145 1.22 -13.58 12.09
C LYS A 145 1.03 -14.58 10.93
N GLN A 146 0.85 -14.06 9.73
CA GLN A 146 0.57 -14.85 8.53
C GLN A 146 1.62 -14.60 7.45
N PHE A 147 1.93 -15.63 6.67
CA PHE A 147 2.75 -15.51 5.47
C PHE A 147 1.87 -15.44 4.24
N ARG A 148 2.26 -14.61 3.27
CA ARG A 148 1.60 -14.49 1.97
C ARG A 148 2.61 -14.35 0.85
N VAL A 149 2.25 -14.93 -0.29
CA VAL A 149 2.99 -14.76 -1.53
C VAL A 149 2.31 -13.67 -2.35
N HIS A 150 3.11 -12.74 -2.86
CA HIS A 150 2.66 -11.67 -3.75
C HIS A 150 3.38 -11.79 -5.09
N PHE A 151 2.66 -11.49 -6.16
CA PHE A 151 3.21 -11.38 -7.50
C PHE A 151 3.10 -9.93 -7.95
N THR A 152 4.17 -9.42 -8.55
CA THR A 152 4.26 -8.06 -9.06
C THR A 152 4.71 -8.12 -10.51
N MET A 153 4.11 -7.29 -11.37
CA MET A 153 4.44 -7.22 -12.78
C MET A 153 4.57 -5.77 -13.19
N GLY A 154 5.62 -5.52 -13.98
CA GLY A 154 6.06 -4.18 -14.29
C GLY A 154 6.82 -3.56 -13.12
N VAL A 155 6.97 -2.25 -13.21
CA VAL A 155 7.45 -1.44 -12.10
C VAL A 155 6.25 -1.24 -11.17
N THR A 156 5.89 -2.30 -10.44
CA THR A 156 4.78 -2.23 -9.48
C THR A 156 5.19 -1.29 -8.36
N PHE A 157 4.60 -0.11 -8.34
CA PHE A 157 4.55 0.70 -7.13
C PHE A 157 3.11 0.72 -6.72
#